data_AF-W1NIX3-F1
#
_entry.id   AF-W1NIX3-F1
#
_cell.length_a   1.000
_cell.length_b   1.000
_cell.length_c   1.000
_cell.angle_alpha   90.00
_cell.angle_beta   90.00
_cell.angle_gamma   90.00
#
_symmetry.space_group_name_H-M   'P 1'
#
loop_
_entity.id
_entity.type
_entity.pdbx_description
1 polymer ?
#
loop_
_entity_poly.entity_id
_entity_poly.type
_entity_poly.pdbx_seq_one_letter_code
_entity_poly.pdbx_strand_id
1 'polypeptide(L)'
;MVGRFRAASSVTLGHLSKIAGGSSLHNPMHSFYSAFSSSSMSPPSKAVIYEQQGQPDQVARVVDLPEVELKENDVCIKMLAAPITPSDINRIEG
;
A
#
# COMPACT_ATOMS: atom_id res chain seq x y z
N MET A 1 10.08 -14.09 -14.45
CA MET A 1 8.80 -13.42 -14.80
C MET A 1 8.33 -12.70 -13.55
N VAL A 2 8.58 -11.39 -13.44
CA VAL A 2 8.30 -10.61 -12.21
C VAL A 2 6.81 -10.28 -12.19
N GLY A 3 6.05 -10.94 -11.31
CA GLY A 3 4.62 -10.72 -11.16
C GLY A 3 4.33 -9.35 -10.57
N ARG A 4 3.90 -8.40 -11.40
CA ARG A 4 3.35 -7.11 -10.96
C ARG A 4 1.91 -7.31 -10.50
N PHE A 5 1.64 -7.14 -9.21
CA PHE A 5 0.27 -7.00 -8.71
C PHE A 5 -0.28 -5.62 -9.15
N ARG A 6 -1.24 -5.61 -10.07
CA ARG A 6 -2.04 -4.42 -10.41
C ARG A 6 -3.39 -4.54 -9.71
N ALA A 7 -3.64 -3.71 -8.70
CA ALA A 7 -4.98 -3.54 -8.16
C ALA A 7 -5.72 -2.51 -9.04
N ALA A 8 -6.71 -2.97 -9.80
CA ALA A 8 -7.65 -2.12 -10.51
C ALA A 8 -8.80 -1.77 -9.56
N SER A 9 -9.10 -0.48 -9.38
CA SER A 9 -10.44 0.00 -9.01
C SER A 9 -10.53 1.51 -9.24
N SER A 10 -11.30 1.87 -10.26
CA SER A 10 -11.77 3.22 -10.53
C SER A 10 -12.80 3.62 -9.47
N VAL A 11 -12.63 4.77 -8.82
CA VAL A 11 -13.71 5.43 -8.08
C VAL A 11 -13.73 6.91 -8.46
N THR A 12 -14.86 7.34 -8.97
CA THR A 12 -15.15 8.68 -9.50
C THR A 12 -15.19 9.75 -8.41
N LEU A 13 -14.69 10.93 -8.73
CA LEU A 13 -14.53 12.07 -7.81
C LEU A 13 -15.89 12.73 -7.51
N GLY A 14 -16.41 12.52 -6.30
CA GLY A 14 -17.53 13.29 -5.76
C GLY A 14 -17.05 14.60 -5.12
N HIS A 15 -17.58 15.72 -5.60
CA HIS A 15 -17.35 17.08 -5.11
C HIS A 15 -17.77 17.22 -3.63
N LEU A 16 -16.89 17.72 -2.77
CA LEU A 16 -17.17 17.89 -1.34
C LEU A 16 -16.89 19.33 -0.87
N SER A 17 -17.98 20.00 -0.52
CA SER A 17 -18.05 21.37 0.00
C SER A 17 -17.46 21.47 1.40
N LYS A 18 -16.78 22.59 1.67
CA LYS A 18 -16.10 22.95 2.92
C LYS A 18 -17.10 23.13 4.07
N ILE A 19 -16.88 22.45 5.20
CA ILE A 19 -17.60 22.70 6.47
C ILE A 19 -16.60 23.27 7.48
N ALA A 20 -16.92 24.45 8.02
CA ALA A 20 -16.14 25.18 9.00
C ALA A 20 -16.72 25.02 10.41
N GLY A 21 -15.83 24.84 11.40
CA GLY A 21 -15.98 25.34 12.78
C GLY A 21 -16.66 24.42 13.81
N GLY A 22 -15.98 24.21 14.95
CA GLY A 22 -16.59 23.70 16.18
C GLY A 22 -15.62 22.94 17.09
N SER A 23 -15.14 23.60 18.15
CA SER A 23 -14.23 23.09 19.19
C SER A 23 -14.92 22.17 20.22
N SER A 24 -14.36 21.00 20.50
CA SER A 24 -14.57 20.28 21.76
C SER A 24 -13.43 19.31 22.06
N LEU A 25 -12.96 19.38 23.31
CA LEU A 25 -11.88 18.61 23.92
C LEU A 25 -12.23 17.12 23.91
N HIS A 26 -11.58 16.35 23.05
CA HIS A 26 -11.52 14.89 23.15
C HIS A 26 -10.07 14.46 22.95
N ASN A 27 -9.70 13.31 23.53
CA ASN A 27 -8.38 12.65 23.44
C ASN A 27 -7.63 12.98 22.15
N PRO A 28 -6.31 13.18 22.15
CA PRO A 28 -5.58 13.35 20.90
C PRO A 28 -5.82 12.11 20.06
N MET A 29 -6.75 12.21 19.10
CA MET A 29 -6.75 11.34 17.96
C MET A 29 -5.32 11.45 17.44
N HIS A 30 -4.61 10.32 17.43
CA HIS A 30 -3.39 10.24 16.65
C HIS A 30 -3.77 10.74 15.28
N SER A 31 -3.28 11.94 14.99
CA SER A 31 -3.63 12.69 13.81
C SER A 31 -3.32 11.81 12.61
N PHE A 32 -4.35 11.22 12.01
CA PHE A 32 -4.26 10.53 10.72
C PHE A 32 -4.15 11.56 9.59
N TYR A 33 -3.63 12.76 9.84
CA TYR A 33 -3.20 13.64 8.76
C TYR A 33 -2.00 12.99 8.09
N SER A 34 -2.33 12.14 7.10
CA SER A 34 -1.43 11.75 6.03
C SER A 34 -0.84 13.02 5.44
N ALA A 35 0.44 13.29 5.72
CA ALA A 35 1.19 14.23 4.93
C ALA A 35 1.22 13.67 3.50
N PHE A 36 0.45 14.27 2.59
CA PHE A 36 0.59 14.01 1.17
C PHE A 36 1.96 14.55 0.76
N SER A 37 2.95 13.67 0.64
CA SER A 37 4.26 14.05 0.11
C SER A 37 4.06 14.49 -1.35
N SER A 38 4.43 15.74 -1.66
CA SER A 38 4.49 16.26 -3.02
C SER A 38 5.70 15.73 -3.80
N SER A 39 6.39 14.71 -3.28
CA SER A 39 7.55 14.09 -3.91
C SER A 39 7.10 13.13 -5.00
N SER A 40 7.81 13.11 -6.13
CA SER A 40 7.70 12.07 -7.16
C SER A 40 8.31 10.73 -6.71
N MET A 41 8.29 10.43 -5.41
CA MET A 41 8.90 9.27 -4.78
C MET A 41 7.93 8.68 -3.76
N SER A 42 7.87 7.36 -3.69
CA SER A 42 7.21 6.62 -2.61
C SER A 42 8.05 6.69 -1.34
N PRO A 43 7.43 6.63 -0.14
CA PRO A 43 8.19 6.41 1.08
C PRO A 43 8.89 5.03 1.04
N PRO A 44 9.96 4.82 1.84
CA PRO A 44 10.49 3.49 2.10
C PRO A 44 9.39 2.57 2.65
N SER A 45 9.45 1.28 2.32
CA SER A 45 8.38 0.35 2.67
C SER A 45 8.89 -1.06 2.99
N LYS A 46 8.00 -1.93 3.48
CA LYS A 46 8.29 -3.36 3.68
C LYS A 46 7.43 -4.19 2.74
N ALA A 47 7.98 -5.30 2.27
CA ALA A 47 7.27 -6.25 1.42
C ALA A 47 7.62 -7.69 1.74
N VAL A 48 6.71 -8.61 1.42
CA VAL A 48 6.99 -10.06 1.37
C VAL A 48 7.40 -10.41 -0.05
N ILE A 49 8.57 -11.03 -0.22
CA ILE A 49 9.10 -11.45 -1.53
C ILE A 49 9.54 -12.91 -1.51
N TYR A 50 9.49 -13.55 -2.68
CA TYR A 50 10.06 -14.87 -2.95
C TYR A 50 10.68 -14.87 -4.35
N GLU A 51 11.81 -15.57 -4.52
CA GLU A 51 12.56 -15.63 -5.79
C GLU A 51 12.48 -17.00 -6.47
N GLN A 52 12.17 -18.03 -5.69
CA GLN A 52 12.04 -19.40 -6.13
C GLN A 52 10.72 -19.95 -5.58
N GLN A 53 10.15 -20.90 -6.31
CA GLN A 53 8.94 -21.60 -5.86
C GLN A 53 9.28 -22.60 -4.75
N GLY A 54 8.34 -22.82 -3.82
CA GLY A 54 8.50 -23.76 -2.73
C GLY A 54 7.53 -23.50 -1.58
N GLN A 55 7.72 -24.20 -0.47
CA GLN A 55 6.89 -24.03 0.72
C GLN A 55 6.97 -22.56 1.21
N PRO A 56 5.83 -21.87 1.43
CA PRO A 56 5.83 -20.42 1.68
C PRO A 56 6.68 -19.98 2.87
N ASP A 57 6.76 -20.78 3.92
CA ASP A 57 7.57 -20.53 5.11
C ASP A 57 9.09 -20.61 4.86
N GLN A 58 9.50 -21.29 3.80
CA GLN A 58 10.91 -21.45 3.42
C GLN A 58 11.36 -20.42 2.39
N VAL A 59 10.47 -20.00 1.49
CA VAL A 59 10.84 -19.16 0.34
C VAL A 59 10.41 -17.69 0.47
N ALA A 60 9.35 -17.41 1.25
CA ALA A 60 8.87 -16.04 1.44
C ALA A 60 9.63 -15.35 2.57
N ARG A 61 10.07 -14.12 2.34
CA ARG A 61 10.79 -13.30 3.33
C ARG A 61 10.32 -11.86 3.32
N VAL A 62 10.36 -11.22 4.49
CA VAL A 62 10.10 -9.78 4.62
C VAL A 62 11.39 -9.02 4.32
N VAL A 63 11.31 -8.04 3.44
CA VAL A 63 12.43 -7.15 3.09
C VAL A 63 12.03 -5.70 3.21
N ASP A 64 13.02 -4.84 3.49
CA ASP A 64 12.91 -3.41 3.33
C ASP A 64 13.13 -3.03 1.86
N LEU A 65 12.24 -2.18 1.35
CA LEU A 65 12.30 -1.62 0.00
C LEU A 65 12.65 -0.13 0.09
N PRO A 66 13.59 0.33 -0.77
CA PRO A 66 13.91 1.75 -0.86
C PRO A 66 12.76 2.55 -1.45
N GLU A 67 12.90 3.88 -1.45
CA GLU A 67 12.00 4.79 -2.15
C GLU A 67 11.95 4.47 -3.65
N VAL A 68 10.77 4.58 -4.24
CA VAL A 68 10.50 4.26 -5.64
C VAL A 68 9.96 5.50 -6.34
N GLU A 69 10.52 5.83 -7.50
CA GLU A 69 10.04 6.94 -8.32
C GLU A 69 8.60 6.70 -8.81
N LEU A 70 7.74 7.69 -8.62
CA LEU A 70 6.34 7.72 -9.05
C LEU A 70 6.23 8.54 -10.33
N LYS A 71 5.66 7.95 -11.38
CA LYS A 71 5.35 8.66 -12.63
C LYS A 71 4.08 9.50 -12.47
N GLU A 72 3.84 10.38 -13.43
CA GLU A 72 2.72 11.34 -13.43
C GLU A 72 1.34 10.70 -13.14
N ASN A 73 1.13 9.45 -13.55
CA ASN A 73 -0.15 8.74 -13.37
C ASN A 73 -0.08 7.58 -12.36
N ASP A 74 1.03 7.46 -11.62
CA ASP A 74 1.17 6.44 -10.58
C ASP A 74 0.52 6.92 -9.28
N VAL A 75 0.02 5.98 -8.48
CA VAL A 75 -0.54 6.25 -7.16
C VAL A 75 0.21 5.41 -6.13
N CYS A 76 0.70 6.05 -5.08
CA CYS A 76 1.28 5.36 -3.93
C CYS A 76 0.17 5.04 -2.92
N ILE A 77 -0.04 3.75 -2.65
CA ILE A 77 -1.08 3.28 -1.73
C ILE A 77 -0.42 2.74 -0.46
N LYS A 78 -0.86 3.24 0.70
CA LYS A 78 -0.56 2.62 1.98
C LYS A 78 -1.51 1.45 2.22
N MET A 79 -1.02 0.23 2.02
CA MET A 79 -1.77 -0.98 2.31
C MET A 79 -2.08 -1.06 3.82
N LEU A 80 -3.37 -1.14 4.18
CA LEU A 80 -3.80 -1.31 5.57
C LEU A 80 -3.92 -2.79 5.96
N ALA A 81 -4.36 -3.62 5.01
CA ALA A 81 -4.44 -5.06 5.10
C ALA A 81 -4.51 -5.66 3.69
N ALA A 82 -4.10 -6.93 3.56
CA ALA A 82 -4.36 -7.76 2.39
C ALA A 82 -4.65 -9.19 2.89
N PRO A 83 -5.76 -9.81 2.49
CA PRO A 83 -6.04 -11.20 2.87
C PRO A 83 -5.07 -12.15 2.17
N ILE A 84 -4.82 -13.31 2.78
CA ILE A 84 -4.12 -14.42 2.13
C ILE A 84 -5.17 -15.29 1.45
N THR A 85 -5.01 -15.52 0.15
CA THR A 85 -5.91 -16.36 -0.64
C THR A 85 -5.24 -17.68 -1.06
N PRO A 86 -6.00 -18.76 -1.38
CA PRO A 86 -5.41 -19.99 -1.91
C PRO A 86 -4.57 -19.75 -3.17
N SER A 87 -4.95 -18.78 -4.01
CA SER A 87 -4.18 -18.45 -5.22
C SER A 87 -2.81 -17.84 -4.93
N ASP A 88 -2.63 -17.18 -3.79
CA ASP A 88 -1.34 -16.62 -3.40
C ASP A 88 -0.37 -17.73 -3.00
N ILE A 89 -0.86 -18.74 -2.28
CA ILE A 89 -0.10 -19.94 -1.94
C ILE A 89 0.29 -20.71 -3.19
N ASN A 90 -0.66 -20.96 -4.09
CA ASN A 90 -0.38 -21.68 -5.34
C ASN A 90 0.70 -20.98 -6.18
N ARG A 91 0.72 -19.64 -6.21
CA ARG A 91 1.76 -18.87 -6.92
C ARG A 91 3.15 -19.02 -6.31
N ILE A 92 3.23 -19.22 -5.00
CA ILE A 92 4.49 -19.38 -4.27
C ILE A 92 4.98 -20.82 -4.40
N GLU A 93 4.09 -21.81 -4.33
CA GLU A 93 4.46 -23.23 -4.38
C GLU A 93 4.76 -23.73 -5.81
N GLY A 94 4.09 -23.16 -6.81
CA GLY A 94 4.30 -23.47 -8.23
C GLY A 94 3.13 -24.15 -8.91
#